data_AF-A0A5J4QJ20-F1
#
_entry.id   AF-A0A5J4QJ20-F1
#
_cell.length_a   1.000
_cell.length_b   1.000
_cell.length_c   1.000
_cell.angle_alpha   90.00
_cell.angle_beta   90.00
_cell.angle_gamma   90.00
#
_symmetry.space_group_name_H-M   'P 1'
#
loop_
_entity.id
_entity.type
_entity.pdbx_description
1 polymer ?
#
loop_
_entity_poly.entity_id
_entity_poly.type
_entity_poly.pdbx_seq_one_letter_code
_entity_poly.pdbx_strand_id
1 'polypeptide(L)'
;MMNVIRYIHFRKYKNSKFIYYLKNLIRYYTPKVFLRKKSPGISLRLSQYDKSYLLDRVNYYNQLNEITPVSDGMIPLSEFKLPKKKKGQSVLSAYFFDSYQYTRYFPNHLKAAFLFGDVIHIPEIPSITKSRPINGNNTNSVILNLDKARHFMFVKDKKRFQDKKDMLVGRAHITQPHRIQFWEMYFNHSLCDLGQINKNKTAHPEWIVEPMTIDEHLEYKFILCIEGNDVATNLKWVMSSNSLAVMPRPRYETWFMEGRLIPNYHYIEIKADYSDLEDRLTYYIHHIGEALQIIE
;
A
#
# COMPACT_ATOMS: atom_id res chain seq x y z
N MET A 1 -11.71 -17.29 -21.87
CA MET A 1 -12.29 -15.93 -21.92
C MET A 1 -12.89 -15.59 -20.57
N MET A 2 -12.59 -14.42 -19.99
CA MET A 2 -13.16 -14.02 -18.71
C MET A 2 -14.60 -13.55 -18.92
N ASN A 3 -15.57 -14.21 -18.26
CA ASN A 3 -16.99 -13.83 -18.32
C ASN A 3 -17.15 -12.36 -17.86
N VAL A 4 -18.02 -11.59 -18.52
CA VAL A 4 -18.34 -10.19 -18.21
C VAL A 4 -18.67 -10.00 -16.72
N ILE A 5 -19.43 -10.92 -16.13
CA ILE A 5 -19.76 -10.91 -14.70
C ILE A 5 -18.48 -10.94 -13.85
N ARG A 6 -17.57 -11.86 -14.15
CA ARG A 6 -16.28 -11.99 -13.45
C ARG A 6 -15.42 -10.74 -13.61
N TYR A 7 -15.41 -10.12 -14.79
CA TYR A 7 -14.73 -8.84 -15.00
C TYR A 7 -15.29 -7.71 -14.11
N ILE A 8 -16.61 -7.62 -13.97
CA ILE A 8 -17.27 -6.63 -13.10
C ILE A 8 -16.84 -6.85 -11.64
N HIS A 9 -16.86 -8.08 -11.14
CA HIS A 9 -16.40 -8.38 -9.77
C HIS A 9 -14.92 -8.02 -9.55
N PHE A 10 -14.04 -8.24 -10.53
CA PHE A 10 -12.64 -7.81 -10.45
C PHE A 10 -12.44 -6.30 -10.39
N ARG A 11 -13.44 -5.51 -10.83
CA ARG A 11 -13.41 -4.05 -10.85
C ARG A 11 -14.21 -3.41 -9.72
N LYS A 12 -15.14 -4.12 -9.09
CA LYS A 12 -16.09 -3.64 -8.08
C LYS A 12 -15.49 -2.68 -7.05
N TYR A 13 -14.36 -3.03 -6.46
CA TYR A 13 -13.71 -2.22 -5.41
C TYR A 13 -12.59 -1.33 -5.95
N LYS A 14 -12.10 -1.58 -7.18
CA LYS A 14 -10.91 -0.89 -7.69
C LYS A 14 -11.25 0.56 -8.00
N ASN A 15 -10.37 1.47 -7.57
CA ASN A 15 -10.46 2.87 -7.96
C ASN A 15 -10.49 3.01 -9.50
N SER A 16 -11.42 3.82 -9.99
CA SER A 16 -11.55 4.07 -11.43
C SER A 16 -10.32 4.83 -11.94
N LYS A 17 -9.49 4.15 -12.74
CA LYS A 17 -8.32 4.77 -13.39
C LYS A 17 -8.73 5.94 -14.28
N PHE A 18 -9.86 5.83 -14.97
CA PHE A 18 -10.36 6.89 -15.85
C PHE A 18 -10.66 8.17 -15.06
N ILE A 19 -11.47 8.07 -14.00
CA ILE A 19 -11.81 9.21 -13.14
C ILE A 19 -10.55 9.77 -12.47
N TYR A 20 -9.64 8.89 -12.03
CA TYR A 20 -8.35 9.29 -11.46
C TYR A 20 -7.53 10.13 -12.44
N TYR A 21 -7.33 9.68 -13.67
CA TYR A 21 -6.54 10.41 -14.66
C TYR A 21 -7.23 11.68 -15.14
N LEU A 22 -8.55 11.67 -15.33
CA LEU A 22 -9.32 12.86 -15.70
C LEU A 22 -9.17 13.97 -14.64
N LYS A 23 -9.39 13.64 -13.36
CA LYS A 23 -9.22 14.59 -12.24
C LYS A 23 -7.79 15.15 -12.18
N ASN A 24 -6.80 14.31 -12.42
CA ASN A 24 -5.40 14.70 -12.41
C ASN A 24 -4.99 15.56 -13.61
N LEU A 25 -5.56 15.32 -14.80
CA LEU A 25 -5.34 16.17 -15.97
C LEU A 25 -5.95 17.56 -15.78
N ILE A 26 -7.20 17.64 -15.32
CA ILE A 26 -7.85 18.92 -14.96
C ILE A 26 -6.97 19.67 -13.96
N ARG A 27 -6.48 18.98 -12.94
CA ARG A 27 -5.57 19.53 -11.93
C ARG A 27 -4.26 20.03 -12.53
N TYR A 28 -3.66 19.27 -13.44
CA TYR A 28 -2.38 19.60 -14.07
C TYR A 28 -2.47 20.89 -14.87
N TYR A 29 -3.52 21.05 -15.67
CA TYR A 29 -3.74 22.23 -16.50
C TYR A 29 -4.34 23.43 -15.77
N THR A 30 -4.89 23.26 -14.57
CA THR A 30 -5.42 24.38 -13.77
C THR A 30 -4.26 25.33 -13.36
N PRO A 31 -4.29 26.63 -13.74
CA PRO A 31 -3.23 27.58 -13.42
C PRO A 31 -3.01 27.79 -11.91
N LYS A 32 -1.75 27.96 -11.49
CA LYS A 32 -1.36 28.14 -10.08
C LYS A 32 -1.98 29.38 -9.42
N VAL A 33 -2.33 30.42 -10.20
CA VAL A 33 -2.94 31.65 -9.70
C VAL A 33 -4.26 31.38 -8.96
N PHE A 34 -5.02 30.37 -9.38
CA PHE A 34 -6.28 29.98 -8.73
C PHE A 34 -6.09 29.23 -7.41
N LEU A 35 -4.87 28.75 -7.10
CA LEU A 35 -4.57 28.01 -5.88
C LEU A 35 -4.33 28.93 -4.69
N ARG A 36 -3.76 30.13 -4.92
CA ARG A 36 -3.50 31.13 -3.86
C ARG A 36 -4.79 31.60 -3.16
N LYS A 37 -5.93 31.56 -3.88
CA LYS A 37 -7.26 31.88 -3.31
C LYS A 37 -7.82 30.77 -2.39
N LYS A 38 -7.21 29.57 -2.31
CA LYS A 38 -7.69 28.44 -1.50
C LYS A 38 -7.03 28.32 -0.12
N SER A 39 -6.06 29.17 0.22
CA SER A 39 -5.37 29.14 1.52
C SER A 39 -6.31 29.26 2.74
N PRO A 40 -7.35 30.13 2.75
CA PRO A 40 -8.28 30.20 3.88
C PRO A 40 -9.04 28.89 4.12
N GLY A 41 -9.43 28.20 3.05
CA GLY A 41 -10.12 26.90 3.14
C GLY A 41 -9.22 25.73 3.56
N ILE A 42 -7.89 25.88 3.47
CA ILE A 42 -6.96 24.90 4.07
C ILE A 42 -6.88 25.16 5.58
N SER A 43 -6.68 26.41 5.99
CA SER A 43 -6.62 26.78 7.42
C SER A 43 -7.88 26.37 8.18
N LEU A 44 -9.07 26.62 7.61
CA LEU A 44 -10.35 26.23 8.21
C LEU A 44 -10.50 24.71 8.37
N ARG A 45 -9.94 23.93 7.45
CA ARG A 45 -9.94 22.47 7.57
C ARG A 45 -8.94 21.99 8.62
N LEU A 46 -7.79 22.64 8.71
CA LEU A 46 -6.80 22.31 9.74
C LEU A 46 -7.33 22.60 11.15
N SER A 47 -8.14 23.66 11.33
CA SER A 47 -8.74 23.97 12.64
C SER A 47 -9.81 22.97 13.09
N GLN A 48 -10.24 22.03 12.23
CA GLN A 48 -11.18 20.96 12.60
C GLN A 48 -10.48 19.76 13.24
N TYR A 49 -9.15 19.69 13.21
CA TYR A 49 -8.37 18.58 13.74
C TYR A 49 -7.51 19.03 14.90
N ASP A 50 -7.25 18.10 15.82
CA ASP A 50 -6.30 18.33 16.90
C ASP A 50 -4.89 18.60 16.34
N LYS A 51 -4.27 19.68 16.82
CA LYS A 51 -2.97 20.14 16.31
C LYS A 51 -1.85 19.15 16.65
N SER A 52 -1.90 18.54 17.84
CA SER A 52 -0.87 17.59 18.27
C SER A 52 -0.91 16.33 17.41
N TYR A 53 -2.11 15.83 17.10
CA TYR A 53 -2.32 14.72 16.18
C TYR A 53 -1.82 15.02 14.77
N LEU A 54 -2.11 16.22 14.24
CA LEU A 54 -1.60 16.62 12.92
C LEU A 54 -0.07 16.67 12.89
N LEU A 55 0.55 17.30 13.91
CA LEU A 55 2.01 17.41 14.00
C LEU A 55 2.67 16.05 14.15
N ASP A 56 2.13 15.17 14.99
CA ASP A 56 2.60 13.79 15.14
C ASP A 56 2.62 13.06 13.78
N ARG A 57 1.55 13.16 12.99
CA ARG A 57 1.52 12.56 11.65
C ARG A 57 2.48 13.21 10.67
N VAL A 58 2.60 14.54 10.67
CA VAL A 58 3.54 15.25 9.81
C VAL A 58 4.97 14.84 10.11
N ASN A 59 5.34 14.80 11.39
CA ASN A 59 6.67 14.42 11.86
C ASN A 59 6.97 12.93 11.62
N TYR A 60 5.94 12.08 11.59
CA TYR A 60 6.10 10.69 11.20
C TYR A 60 6.55 10.54 9.74
N TYR A 61 5.88 11.24 8.82
CA TYR A 61 6.18 11.15 7.39
C TYR A 61 7.42 11.97 6.97
N ASN A 62 7.70 13.07 7.67
CA ASN A 62 8.84 13.94 7.42
C ASN A 62 9.69 14.07 8.69
N GLN A 63 10.83 13.37 8.69
CA GLN A 63 11.77 13.34 9.81
C GLN A 63 12.96 14.31 9.61
N LEU A 64 12.88 15.22 8.64
CA LEU A 64 13.86 16.29 8.47
C LEU A 64 13.80 17.23 9.68
N ASN A 65 14.86 17.23 10.46
CA ASN A 65 15.03 18.04 11.67
C ASN A 65 16.01 19.21 11.48
N GLU A 66 16.81 19.19 10.41
CA GLU A 66 17.82 20.21 10.10
C GLU A 66 17.64 20.78 8.69
N ILE A 67 18.15 22.00 8.48
CA ILE A 67 18.20 22.62 7.17
C ILE A 67 19.34 21.95 6.38
N THR A 68 18.99 21.08 5.45
CA THR A 68 19.95 20.42 4.57
C THR A 68 20.24 21.29 3.34
N PRO A 69 21.52 21.42 2.92
CA PRO A 69 21.84 22.09 1.68
C PRO A 69 21.21 21.36 0.48
N VAL A 70 20.89 22.14 -0.55
CA VAL A 70 20.39 21.61 -1.81
C VAL A 70 21.48 20.77 -2.49
N SER A 71 21.14 19.53 -2.84
CA SER A 71 22.00 18.64 -3.63
C SER A 71 21.68 18.73 -5.13
N ASP A 72 22.65 18.38 -5.98
CA ASP A 72 22.51 18.30 -7.44
C ASP A 72 21.44 17.30 -7.89
N GLY A 73 21.10 16.32 -7.05
CA GLY A 73 20.01 15.37 -7.32
C GLY A 73 18.59 15.96 -7.21
N MET A 74 18.46 17.21 -6.74
CA MET A 74 17.16 17.87 -6.59
C MET A 74 16.83 18.75 -7.80
N ILE A 75 15.62 18.59 -8.35
CA ILE A 75 15.16 19.38 -9.49
C ILE A 75 14.26 20.54 -9.03
N PRO A 76 14.31 21.70 -9.71
CA PRO A 76 13.33 22.76 -9.52
C PRO A 76 11.91 22.28 -9.85
N LEU A 77 10.92 22.74 -9.09
CA LEU A 77 9.51 22.42 -9.37
C LEU A 77 9.02 22.97 -10.73
N SER A 78 9.73 23.94 -11.34
CA SER A 78 9.53 24.32 -12.75
C SER A 78 9.79 23.18 -13.73
N GLU A 79 10.76 22.31 -13.43
CA GLU A 79 11.22 21.19 -14.27
C GLU A 79 10.47 19.89 -13.97
N PHE A 80 9.74 19.82 -12.85
CA PHE A 80 8.88 18.69 -12.53
C PHE A 80 7.65 18.63 -13.45
N LYS A 81 7.83 18.02 -14.63
CA LYS A 81 6.81 17.85 -15.67
C LYS A 81 6.35 16.40 -15.79
N LEU A 82 5.18 16.22 -16.40
CA LEU A 82 4.63 14.90 -16.69
C LEU A 82 5.67 14.07 -17.48
N PRO A 83 6.07 12.88 -16.99
CA PRO A 83 7.06 12.07 -17.68
C PRO A 83 6.56 11.66 -19.07
N LYS A 84 7.42 11.83 -20.08
CA LYS A 84 7.15 11.34 -21.44
C LYS A 84 7.41 9.83 -21.47
N LYS A 85 6.54 9.09 -22.16
CA LYS A 85 6.75 7.65 -22.39
C LYS A 85 7.97 7.45 -23.29
N LYS A 86 9.03 6.86 -22.74
CA LYS A 86 10.13 6.32 -23.54
C LYS A 86 9.78 4.90 -24.01
N LYS A 87 10.27 4.51 -25.19
CA LYS A 87 10.05 3.16 -25.73
C LYS A 87 10.57 2.12 -24.72
N GLY A 88 9.74 1.15 -24.36
CA GLY A 88 10.10 0.07 -23.41
C GLY A 88 9.98 0.40 -21.92
N GLN A 89 9.56 1.61 -21.52
CA GLN A 89 9.44 1.98 -20.10
C GLN A 89 7.98 2.20 -19.67
N SER A 90 7.65 1.72 -18.47
CA SER A 90 6.42 2.08 -17.78
C SER A 90 6.45 3.56 -17.40
N VAL A 91 5.40 4.30 -17.76
CA VAL A 91 5.27 5.70 -17.35
C VAL A 91 4.82 5.73 -15.90
N LEU A 92 5.66 6.25 -15.00
CA LEU A 92 5.32 6.48 -13.58
C LEU A 92 4.41 7.72 -13.42
N SER A 93 3.42 7.86 -14.30
CA SER A 93 2.52 9.01 -14.33
C SER A 93 1.66 9.10 -13.07
N ALA A 94 1.32 7.96 -12.46
CA ALA A 94 0.60 7.93 -11.19
C ALA A 94 1.40 8.65 -10.07
N TYR A 95 2.67 8.30 -9.91
CA TYR A 95 3.59 8.92 -8.95
C TYR A 95 3.76 10.42 -9.22
N PHE A 96 3.91 10.79 -10.49
CA PHE A 96 3.98 12.19 -10.90
C PHE A 96 2.70 12.95 -10.48
N PHE A 97 1.52 12.45 -10.85
CA PHE A 97 0.27 13.13 -10.57
C PHE A 97 -0.05 13.21 -9.08
N ASP A 98 0.28 12.16 -8.32
CA ASP A 98 0.12 12.13 -6.87
C ASP A 98 1.05 13.14 -6.18
N SER A 99 2.29 13.28 -6.66
CA SER A 99 3.22 14.31 -6.17
C SER A 99 2.75 15.72 -6.58
N TYR A 100 2.39 15.91 -7.85
CA TYR A 100 1.95 17.19 -8.41
C TYR A 100 0.68 17.72 -7.71
N GLN A 101 -0.14 16.83 -7.16
CA GLN A 101 -1.28 17.23 -6.34
C GLN A 101 -0.90 18.23 -5.23
N TYR A 102 0.28 18.05 -4.63
CA TYR A 102 0.75 18.83 -3.50
C TYR A 102 1.80 19.87 -3.93
N THR A 103 2.78 19.49 -4.77
CA THR A 103 3.88 20.39 -5.16
C THR A 103 3.41 21.62 -5.95
N ARG A 104 2.24 21.55 -6.60
CA ARG A 104 1.66 22.67 -7.35
C ARG A 104 1.33 23.91 -6.49
N TYR A 105 1.22 23.77 -5.18
CA TYR A 105 0.99 24.89 -4.25
C TYR A 105 2.26 25.69 -3.93
N PHE A 106 3.43 25.17 -4.30
CA PHE A 106 4.72 25.75 -3.97
C PHE A 106 5.31 26.57 -5.14
N PRO A 107 6.17 27.57 -4.86
CA PRO A 107 6.91 28.32 -5.87
C PRO A 107 7.75 27.40 -6.78
N ASN A 108 7.87 27.78 -8.06
CA ASN A 108 8.56 26.96 -9.06
C ASN A 108 10.08 26.83 -8.85
N HIS A 109 10.70 27.79 -8.16
CA HIS A 109 12.14 27.79 -7.91
C HIS A 109 12.55 26.88 -6.75
N LEU A 110 11.60 26.44 -5.91
CA LEU A 110 11.90 25.45 -4.88
C LEU A 110 12.29 24.12 -5.54
N LYS A 111 13.21 23.40 -4.91
CA LYS A 111 13.73 22.14 -5.42
C LYS A 111 13.22 20.96 -4.59
N ALA A 112 13.09 19.81 -5.22
CA ALA A 112 12.76 18.55 -4.58
C ALA A 112 13.39 17.37 -5.32
N ALA A 113 13.75 16.32 -4.60
CA ALA A 113 14.07 15.02 -5.17
C ALA A 113 12.87 14.08 -5.05
N PHE A 114 12.72 13.18 -6.03
CA PHE A 114 11.64 12.20 -6.09
C PHE A 114 12.23 10.83 -6.42
N LEU A 115 11.94 9.84 -5.57
CA LEU A 115 12.31 8.46 -5.82
C LEU A 115 11.03 7.63 -5.97
N PHE A 116 10.65 7.42 -7.23
CA PHE A 116 9.41 6.71 -7.57
C PHE A 116 9.63 5.21 -7.72
N GLY A 117 8.60 4.45 -7.37
CA GLY A 117 8.63 2.99 -7.35
C GLY A 117 8.62 2.44 -5.93
N ASP A 118 9.03 1.18 -5.81
CA ASP A 118 9.14 0.47 -4.55
C ASP A 118 10.52 0.77 -3.96
N VAL A 119 10.57 1.66 -2.96
CA VAL A 119 11.83 2.11 -2.35
C VAL A 119 12.03 1.36 -1.03
N ILE A 120 13.10 0.57 -0.98
CA ILE A 120 13.43 -0.33 0.13
C ILE A 120 14.73 0.04 0.84
N HIS A 121 15.26 1.23 0.56
CA HIS A 121 16.48 1.77 1.16
C HIS A 121 16.23 3.22 1.58
N ILE A 122 17.08 3.74 2.45
CA ILE A 122 17.09 5.16 2.82
C ILE A 122 17.91 5.91 1.75
N PRO A 123 17.36 6.95 1.10
CA PRO A 123 18.09 7.70 0.09
C PRO A 123 19.18 8.57 0.72
N GLU A 124 20.24 8.84 -0.03
CA GLU A 124 21.38 9.67 0.43
C GLU A 124 21.01 11.14 0.61
N ILE A 125 19.97 11.61 -0.11
CA ILE A 125 19.46 12.98 -0.03
C ILE A 125 17.97 12.98 0.30
N PRO A 126 17.45 14.04 0.95
CA PRO A 126 16.02 14.19 1.21
C PRO A 126 15.19 14.05 -0.06
N SER A 127 14.40 12.97 -0.11
CA SER A 127 13.66 12.57 -1.30
C SER A 127 12.23 12.19 -0.94
N ILE A 128 11.28 12.58 -1.80
CA ILE A 128 9.89 12.14 -1.69
C ILE A 128 9.78 10.72 -2.22
N THR A 129 9.32 9.80 -1.38
CA THR A 129 9.17 8.37 -1.70
C THR A 129 7.74 7.88 -1.41
N LYS A 130 7.36 6.77 -2.05
CA LYS A 130 6.10 6.06 -1.80
C LYS A 130 6.23 5.16 -0.57
N SER A 131 7.35 4.47 -0.49
CA SER A 131 7.70 3.54 0.57
C SER A 131 9.10 3.80 1.13
N ARG A 132 9.37 3.27 2.31
CA ARG A 132 10.69 3.24 2.96
C ARG A 132 10.79 2.08 3.96
N PRO A 133 12.00 1.68 4.39
CA PRO A 133 12.17 0.81 5.55
C PRO A 133 11.55 1.44 6.81
N ILE A 134 10.94 0.64 7.68
CA ILE A 134 10.46 1.12 8.99
C ILE A 134 11.63 1.41 9.94
N ASN A 135 12.63 0.53 9.92
CA ASN A 135 13.82 0.64 10.75
C ASN A 135 14.92 1.46 10.06
N GLY A 136 15.73 2.14 10.86
CA GLY A 136 16.88 2.94 10.40
C GLY A 136 16.64 4.44 10.47
N ASN A 137 17.62 5.22 9.98
CA ASN A 137 17.55 6.67 9.99
C ASN A 137 16.77 7.21 8.77
N ASN A 138 15.47 7.36 8.92
CA ASN A 138 14.57 7.74 7.82
C ASN A 138 14.49 9.25 7.54
N THR A 139 15.40 10.06 8.07
CA THR A 139 15.45 11.53 7.85
C THR A 139 15.31 11.92 6.38
N ASN A 140 15.97 11.18 5.47
CA ASN A 140 15.93 11.48 4.03
C ASN A 140 14.72 10.87 3.30
N SER A 141 13.97 9.97 3.94
CA SER A 141 12.84 9.26 3.34
C SER A 141 11.54 9.98 3.64
N VAL A 142 11.20 11.02 2.88
CA VAL A 142 9.97 11.79 3.08
C VAL A 142 8.80 11.07 2.41
N ILE A 143 7.85 10.55 3.20
CA ILE A 143 6.75 9.75 2.68
C ILE A 143 5.60 10.63 2.18
N LEU A 144 5.12 10.34 0.98
CA LEU A 144 3.92 10.96 0.42
C LEU A 144 2.93 9.89 -0.07
N ASN A 145 1.64 10.23 -0.10
CA ASN A 145 0.61 9.33 -0.60
C ASN A 145 0.69 9.17 -2.13
N LEU A 146 1.55 8.26 -2.58
CA LEU A 146 1.89 7.97 -3.97
C LEU A 146 1.36 6.61 -4.45
N ASP A 147 1.17 6.49 -5.76
CA ASP A 147 0.48 5.37 -6.42
C ASP A 147 -0.86 5.04 -5.76
N LYS A 148 -1.56 6.09 -5.31
CA LYS A 148 -2.62 5.94 -4.31
C LYS A 148 -3.86 5.28 -4.86
N ALA A 149 -4.13 5.44 -6.16
CA ALA A 149 -5.25 4.76 -6.82
C ALA A 149 -5.10 3.23 -6.80
N ARG A 150 -3.86 2.72 -6.74
CA ARG A 150 -3.57 1.30 -6.65
C ARG A 150 -3.59 0.80 -5.21
N HIS A 151 -2.99 1.57 -4.29
CA HIS A 151 -2.75 1.13 -2.91
C HIS A 151 -3.89 1.45 -1.93
N PHE A 152 -4.59 2.57 -2.10
CA PHE A 152 -5.62 3.03 -1.16
C PHE A 152 -7.01 2.67 -1.69
N MET A 153 -7.31 1.38 -1.57
CA MET A 153 -8.61 0.79 -1.84
C MET A 153 -9.13 0.21 -0.53
N PHE A 154 -10.42 0.41 -0.29
CA PHE A 154 -11.10 -0.11 0.90
C PHE A 154 -12.36 -0.84 0.44
N VAL A 155 -12.76 -1.85 1.22
CA VAL A 155 -13.99 -2.59 0.98
C VAL A 155 -15.01 -2.30 2.06
N LYS A 156 -16.27 -2.64 1.77
CA LYS A 156 -17.32 -2.71 2.78
C LYS A 156 -17.78 -4.15 2.82
N ASP A 157 -17.11 -4.93 3.64
CA ASP A 157 -17.44 -6.33 3.81
C ASP A 157 -18.72 -6.49 4.63
N LYS A 158 -19.66 -7.28 4.10
CA LYS A 158 -20.94 -7.56 4.75
C LYS A 158 -20.98 -8.93 5.38
N LYS A 159 -20.01 -9.80 5.08
CA LYS A 159 -19.97 -11.15 5.60
C LYS A 159 -19.37 -11.12 7.00
N ARG A 160 -20.05 -11.71 7.98
CA ARG A 160 -19.54 -11.75 9.36
C ARG A 160 -18.34 -12.68 9.43
N PHE A 161 -17.41 -12.41 10.33
CA PHE A 161 -16.20 -13.23 10.50
C PHE A 161 -16.56 -14.70 10.76
N GLN A 162 -17.58 -14.96 11.58
CA GLN A 162 -18.01 -16.32 11.93
C GLN A 162 -18.57 -17.13 10.76
N ASP A 163 -19.08 -16.48 9.72
CA ASP A 163 -19.69 -17.14 8.56
C ASP A 163 -18.66 -17.46 7.45
N LYS A 164 -17.39 -17.09 7.65
CA LYS A 164 -16.29 -17.29 6.70
C LYS A 164 -15.60 -18.63 6.96
N LYS A 165 -14.93 -19.15 5.93
CA LYS A 165 -14.15 -20.39 6.00
C LYS A 165 -12.99 -20.26 6.98
N ASP A 166 -12.78 -21.27 7.82
CA ASP A 166 -11.64 -21.44 8.75
C ASP A 166 -10.33 -21.74 8.02
N MET A 167 -9.97 -20.88 7.07
CA MET A 167 -8.83 -21.06 6.19
C MET A 167 -8.18 -19.71 5.87
N LEU A 168 -6.88 -19.75 5.63
CA LEU A 168 -6.10 -18.68 5.04
C LEU A 168 -6.17 -18.74 3.52
N VAL A 169 -6.48 -17.62 2.88
CA VAL A 169 -6.37 -17.49 1.42
C VAL A 169 -5.21 -16.57 1.02
N GLY A 170 -4.48 -16.98 -0.02
CA GLY A 170 -3.38 -16.22 -0.59
C GLY A 170 -3.33 -16.30 -2.11
N ARG A 171 -3.32 -15.15 -2.78
CA ARG A 171 -3.03 -15.04 -4.22
C ARG A 171 -1.93 -14.00 -4.42
N ALA A 172 -0.75 -14.42 -4.88
CA ALA A 172 0.40 -13.54 -4.96
C ALA A 172 1.29 -13.77 -6.18
N HIS A 173 2.09 -12.75 -6.50
CA HIS A 173 3.24 -12.93 -7.37
C HIS A 173 4.35 -13.60 -6.57
N ILE A 174 4.76 -14.80 -6.97
CA ILE A 174 5.80 -15.57 -6.28
C ILE A 174 7.10 -15.41 -7.07
N THR A 175 7.95 -14.54 -6.55
CA THR A 175 9.27 -14.23 -7.12
C THR A 175 10.33 -13.99 -6.04
N GLN A 176 9.96 -13.40 -4.91
CA GLN A 176 10.88 -13.14 -3.81
C GLN A 176 11.13 -14.41 -2.98
N PRO A 177 12.36 -14.64 -2.48
CA PRO A 177 12.69 -15.84 -1.70
C PRO A 177 11.75 -16.08 -0.51
N HIS A 178 11.41 -15.04 0.25
CA HIS A 178 10.52 -15.16 1.39
C HIS A 178 9.07 -15.54 1.02
N ARG A 179 8.63 -15.25 -0.22
CA ARG A 179 7.32 -15.74 -0.71
C ARG A 179 7.40 -17.18 -1.18
N ILE A 180 8.51 -17.56 -1.83
CA ILE A 180 8.76 -18.95 -2.25
C ILE A 180 8.76 -19.85 -1.02
N GLN A 181 9.51 -19.49 0.02
CA GLN A 181 9.55 -20.23 1.30
C GLN A 181 8.14 -20.47 1.89
N PHE A 182 7.29 -19.44 1.92
CA PHE A 182 5.92 -19.61 2.43
C PHE A 182 5.12 -20.62 1.61
N TRP A 183 5.25 -20.58 0.28
CA TRP A 183 4.57 -21.53 -0.60
C TRP A 183 5.12 -22.95 -0.45
N GLU A 184 6.43 -23.13 -0.33
CA GLU A 184 7.05 -24.44 -0.07
C GLU A 184 6.51 -25.09 1.21
N MET A 185 6.31 -24.29 2.25
CA MET A 185 5.80 -24.77 3.54
C MET A 185 4.30 -25.07 3.52
N TYR A 186 3.49 -24.24 2.86
CA TYR A 186 2.04 -24.22 3.10
C TYR A 186 1.15 -24.44 1.87
N PHE A 187 1.69 -24.63 0.66
CA PHE A 187 0.86 -24.74 -0.56
C PHE A 187 -0.21 -25.84 -0.50
N ASN A 188 0.13 -27.01 0.04
CA ASN A 188 -0.80 -28.14 0.20
C ASN A 188 -1.32 -28.30 1.63
N HIS A 189 -1.22 -27.26 2.47
CA HIS A 189 -1.62 -27.32 3.87
C HIS A 189 -3.15 -27.19 4.03
N SER A 190 -3.77 -27.98 4.90
CA SER A 190 -5.24 -28.04 5.08
C SER A 190 -5.87 -26.70 5.49
N LEU A 191 -5.14 -25.89 6.26
CA LEU A 191 -5.56 -24.54 6.68
C LEU A 191 -5.36 -23.46 5.60
N CYS A 192 -4.81 -23.79 4.43
CA CYS A 192 -4.40 -22.80 3.43
C CYS A 192 -4.99 -23.06 2.04
N ASP A 193 -5.43 -22.00 1.38
CA ASP A 193 -5.79 -21.94 -0.04
C ASP A 193 -4.85 -20.94 -0.73
N LEU A 194 -3.73 -21.44 -1.27
CA LEU A 194 -2.66 -20.62 -1.84
C LEU A 194 -2.59 -20.73 -3.36
N GLY A 195 -2.02 -19.69 -3.98
CA GLY A 195 -1.94 -19.61 -5.42
C GLY A 195 -0.99 -18.57 -5.97
N GLN A 196 -0.14 -18.99 -6.90
CA GLN A 196 0.71 -18.13 -7.71
C GLN A 196 -0.08 -17.60 -8.93
N ILE A 197 -0.13 -16.28 -9.12
CA ILE A 197 -0.87 -15.66 -10.22
C ILE A 197 0.01 -15.19 -11.39
N ASN A 198 1.33 -15.10 -11.21
CA ASN A 198 2.27 -14.81 -12.29
C ASN A 198 2.60 -16.08 -13.08
N LYS A 199 2.49 -16.00 -14.41
CA LYS A 199 2.73 -17.13 -15.34
C LYS A 199 4.18 -17.24 -15.82
N ASN A 200 5.12 -16.58 -15.14
CA ASN A 200 6.53 -16.59 -15.54
C ASN A 200 7.17 -17.96 -15.26
N LYS A 201 8.33 -18.26 -15.85
CA LYS A 201 9.09 -19.50 -15.61
C LYS A 201 9.27 -19.71 -14.10
N THR A 202 8.48 -20.63 -13.54
CA THR A 202 8.51 -21.04 -12.13
C THR A 202 8.98 -22.48 -12.07
N ALA A 203 9.73 -22.82 -11.02
CA ALA A 203 10.08 -24.21 -10.72
C ALA A 203 8.87 -25.02 -10.23
N HIS A 204 7.79 -24.34 -9.83
CA HIS A 204 6.59 -24.92 -9.23
C HIS A 204 5.33 -24.58 -10.07
N PRO A 205 5.13 -25.23 -11.24
CA PRO A 205 3.95 -25.01 -12.07
C PRO A 205 2.64 -25.40 -11.36
N GLU A 206 2.68 -26.32 -10.40
CA GLU A 206 1.56 -26.72 -9.56
C GLU A 206 0.99 -25.58 -8.70
N TRP A 207 1.79 -24.54 -8.41
CA TRP A 207 1.32 -23.38 -7.66
C TRP A 207 0.45 -22.43 -8.49
N ILE A 208 0.47 -22.56 -9.82
CA ILE A 208 -0.20 -21.61 -10.71
C ILE A 208 -1.70 -21.84 -10.66
N VAL A 209 -2.43 -20.80 -10.25
CA VAL A 209 -3.90 -20.78 -10.25
C VAL A 209 -4.43 -19.54 -10.92
N GLU A 210 -5.72 -19.56 -11.25
CA GLU A 210 -6.39 -18.36 -11.74
C GLU A 210 -6.57 -17.33 -10.61
N PRO A 211 -6.47 -16.02 -10.90
CA PRO A 211 -6.68 -14.99 -9.91
C PRO A 211 -8.09 -15.03 -9.30
N MET A 212 -8.19 -14.63 -8.03
CA MET A 212 -9.45 -14.42 -7.33
C MET A 212 -9.79 -12.93 -7.23
N THR A 213 -11.08 -12.64 -7.30
CA THR A 213 -11.70 -11.36 -6.97
C THR A 213 -11.61 -11.09 -5.46
N ILE A 214 -11.81 -9.84 -5.04
CA ILE A 214 -11.82 -9.53 -3.61
C ILE A 214 -13.01 -10.21 -2.92
N ASP A 215 -14.19 -10.24 -3.54
CA ASP A 215 -15.36 -10.94 -2.98
C ASP A 215 -15.04 -12.42 -2.67
N GLU A 216 -14.33 -13.11 -3.55
CA GLU A 216 -13.91 -14.50 -3.32
C GLU A 216 -12.89 -14.63 -2.17
N HIS A 217 -11.98 -13.66 -1.97
CA HIS A 217 -11.10 -13.66 -0.80
C HIS A 217 -11.87 -13.41 0.51
N LEU A 218 -12.92 -12.59 0.47
CA LEU A 218 -13.75 -12.27 1.64
C LEU A 218 -14.61 -13.46 2.10
N GLU A 219 -14.57 -14.60 1.41
CA GLU A 219 -15.16 -15.85 1.89
C GLU A 219 -14.34 -16.53 2.99
N TYR A 220 -13.10 -16.07 3.23
CA TYR A 220 -12.13 -16.68 4.14
C TYR A 220 -11.90 -15.80 5.37
N LYS A 221 -11.75 -16.44 6.54
CA LYS A 221 -11.47 -15.72 7.79
C LYS A 221 -10.13 -14.99 7.73
N PHE A 222 -9.13 -15.61 7.11
CA PHE A 222 -7.76 -15.10 7.11
C PHE A 222 -7.29 -14.79 5.69
N ILE A 223 -6.63 -13.65 5.50
CA ILE A 223 -6.09 -13.24 4.21
C ILE A 223 -4.60 -12.90 4.37
N LEU A 224 -3.78 -13.60 3.59
CA LEU A 224 -2.32 -13.48 3.64
C LEU A 224 -1.84 -12.13 3.09
N CYS A 225 -1.06 -11.41 3.90
CA CYS A 225 -0.54 -10.07 3.58
C CYS A 225 1.00 -10.02 3.60
N ILE A 226 1.67 -10.91 2.87
CA ILE A 226 3.14 -10.93 2.78
C ILE A 226 3.65 -9.87 1.78
N GLU A 227 4.65 -9.11 2.22
CA GLU A 227 5.40 -8.14 1.43
C GLU A 227 5.94 -8.70 0.11
N GLY A 228 6.04 -7.86 -0.90
CA GLY A 228 6.63 -8.21 -2.20
C GLY A 228 8.05 -7.66 -2.27
N ASN A 229 8.25 -6.69 -3.16
CA ASN A 229 9.44 -5.86 -3.12
C ASN A 229 9.39 -4.92 -1.91
N ASP A 230 8.28 -4.18 -1.76
CA ASP A 230 7.98 -3.36 -0.58
C ASP A 230 6.73 -3.89 0.15
N VAL A 231 5.73 -3.05 0.41
CA VAL A 231 4.53 -3.39 1.18
C VAL A 231 3.56 -4.33 0.45
N ALA A 232 2.81 -5.11 1.23
CA ALA A 232 1.68 -5.89 0.74
C ALA A 232 0.56 -4.95 0.26
N THR A 233 0.28 -4.95 -1.05
CA THR A 233 -0.74 -4.04 -1.64
C THR A 233 -2.15 -4.34 -1.14
N ASN A 234 -2.42 -5.58 -0.73
CA ASN A 234 -3.74 -6.00 -0.25
C ASN A 234 -4.06 -5.57 1.18
N LEU A 235 -3.05 -5.30 2.01
CA LEU A 235 -3.20 -5.02 3.43
C LEU A 235 -4.30 -4.00 3.73
N LYS A 236 -4.33 -2.88 3.00
CA LYS A 236 -5.28 -1.79 3.24
C LYS A 236 -6.74 -2.20 3.04
N TRP A 237 -7.02 -3.00 2.00
CA TRP A 237 -8.39 -3.44 1.77
C TRP A 237 -8.77 -4.59 2.69
N VAL A 238 -7.83 -5.48 3.05
CA VAL A 238 -8.05 -6.55 4.02
C VAL A 238 -8.40 -5.96 5.39
N MET A 239 -7.64 -4.98 5.86
CA MET A 239 -7.91 -4.28 7.13
C MET A 239 -9.19 -3.43 7.14
N SER A 240 -9.84 -3.24 5.99
CA SER A 240 -11.18 -2.63 5.93
C SER A 240 -12.31 -3.65 5.74
N SER A 241 -11.99 -4.93 5.88
CA SER A 241 -12.93 -6.04 5.76
C SER A 241 -13.16 -6.72 7.11
N ASN A 242 -14.08 -7.69 7.14
CA ASN A 242 -14.29 -8.52 8.31
C ASN A 242 -13.43 -9.80 8.25
N SER A 243 -12.37 -9.81 7.45
CA SER A 243 -11.35 -10.86 7.43
C SER A 243 -10.07 -10.34 8.08
N LEU A 244 -9.32 -11.23 8.71
CA LEU A 244 -8.09 -10.88 9.42
C LEU A 244 -6.88 -10.91 8.48
N ALA A 245 -6.11 -9.83 8.52
CA ALA A 245 -4.80 -9.79 7.87
C ALA A 245 -3.82 -10.68 8.64
N VAL A 246 -3.16 -11.61 7.94
CA VAL A 246 -2.11 -12.46 8.50
C VAL A 246 -0.79 -12.13 7.81
N MET A 247 0.19 -11.68 8.58
CA MET A 247 1.48 -11.26 8.03
C MET A 247 2.59 -11.24 9.09
N PRO A 248 3.87 -11.39 8.68
CA PRO A 248 4.98 -11.03 9.53
C PRO A 248 4.97 -9.54 9.90
N ARG A 249 5.79 -9.17 10.89
CA ARG A 249 6.05 -7.77 11.20
C ARG A 249 6.44 -7.00 9.91
N PRO A 250 5.78 -5.87 9.59
CA PRO A 250 6.11 -5.10 8.40
C PRO A 250 7.56 -4.63 8.45
N ARG A 251 8.27 -4.70 7.33
CA ARG A 251 9.64 -4.17 7.18
C ARG A 251 9.64 -2.82 6.49
N TYR A 252 8.64 -2.59 5.64
CA TYR A 252 8.46 -1.36 4.90
C TYR A 252 7.14 -0.70 5.25
N GLU A 253 7.09 0.60 5.04
CA GLU A 253 5.89 1.39 5.23
C GLU A 253 5.65 2.37 4.08
N THR A 254 4.42 2.85 4.01
CA THR A 254 3.92 3.86 3.08
C THR A 254 3.13 4.92 3.86
N TRP A 255 2.37 5.75 3.14
CA TRP A 255 1.41 6.67 3.74
C TRP A 255 0.39 5.99 4.69
N PHE A 256 0.21 4.67 4.61
CA PHE A 256 -0.67 3.92 5.51
C PHE A 256 -0.12 3.75 6.93
N MET A 257 1.16 4.08 7.18
CA MET A 257 1.82 3.97 8.49
C MET A 257 1.89 2.52 9.01
N GLU A 258 2.33 1.59 8.15
CA GLU A 258 2.53 0.18 8.51
C GLU A 258 3.43 0.02 9.76
N GLY A 259 4.40 0.91 9.96
CA GLY A 259 5.25 0.92 11.15
C GLY A 259 4.53 1.25 12.47
N ARG A 260 3.29 1.75 12.43
CA ARG A 260 2.44 1.97 13.61
C ARG A 260 1.45 0.85 13.87
N LEU A 261 1.46 -0.21 13.05
CA LEU A 261 0.57 -1.34 13.27
C LEU A 261 1.02 -2.14 14.50
N ILE A 262 0.09 -2.35 15.44
CA ILE A 262 0.31 -3.12 16.65
C ILE A 262 -0.05 -4.58 16.34
N PRO A 263 0.89 -5.53 16.54
CA PRO A 263 0.64 -6.94 16.30
C PRO A 263 -0.44 -7.45 17.24
N ASN A 264 -1.32 -8.31 16.73
CA ASN A 264 -2.42 -8.96 17.45
C ASN A 264 -3.48 -7.99 18.00
N TYR A 265 -3.41 -6.73 17.56
CA TYR A 265 -4.43 -5.71 17.78
C TYR A 265 -4.97 -5.20 16.44
N HIS A 266 -4.10 -4.94 15.45
CA HIS A 266 -4.52 -4.55 14.10
C HIS A 266 -4.45 -5.68 13.06
N TYR A 267 -3.66 -6.73 13.32
CA TYR A 267 -3.45 -7.86 12.41
C TYR A 267 -2.93 -9.07 13.19
N ILE A 268 -3.02 -10.27 12.63
CA ILE A 268 -2.40 -11.46 13.21
C ILE A 268 -0.92 -11.48 12.81
N GLU A 269 -0.04 -11.32 13.79
CA GLU A 269 1.40 -11.50 13.57
C GLU A 269 1.75 -13.00 13.52
N ILE A 270 2.55 -13.34 12.51
CA ILE A 270 3.27 -14.62 12.38
C ILE A 270 4.78 -14.34 12.36
N LYS A 271 5.60 -15.33 12.71
CA LYS A 271 7.05 -15.24 12.63
C LYS A 271 7.54 -14.99 11.20
N ALA A 272 8.72 -14.39 11.09
CA ALA A 272 9.36 -14.13 9.80
C ALA A 272 9.76 -15.40 9.03
N ASP A 273 9.96 -16.51 9.74
CA ASP A 273 10.20 -17.84 9.17
C ASP A 273 8.91 -18.65 8.97
N TYR A 274 7.76 -18.06 9.29
CA TYR A 274 6.41 -18.62 9.18
C TYR A 274 6.12 -19.85 10.05
N SER A 275 7.03 -20.24 10.92
CA SER A 275 6.97 -21.51 11.67
C SER A 275 5.77 -21.64 12.62
N ASP A 276 5.12 -20.53 12.98
CA ASP A 276 3.97 -20.48 13.90
C ASP A 276 2.62 -20.31 13.19
N LEU A 277 2.56 -20.34 11.86
CA LEU A 277 1.32 -20.05 11.13
C LEU A 277 0.14 -20.91 11.59
N GLU A 278 0.34 -22.23 11.69
CA GLU A 278 -0.71 -23.18 12.08
C GLU A 278 -1.26 -22.89 13.47
N ASP A 279 -0.38 -22.66 14.45
CA ASP A 279 -0.76 -22.32 15.82
C ASP A 279 -1.55 -21.01 15.85
N ARG A 280 -1.10 -19.98 15.12
CA ARG A 280 -1.77 -18.67 15.08
C ARG A 280 -3.16 -18.76 14.44
N LEU A 281 -3.31 -19.46 13.31
CA LEU A 281 -4.61 -19.64 12.66
C LEU A 281 -5.57 -20.44 13.55
N THR A 282 -5.10 -21.57 14.08
CA THR A 282 -5.88 -22.45 14.97
C THR A 282 -6.34 -21.71 16.21
N TYR A 283 -5.50 -20.86 16.80
CA TYR A 283 -5.86 -20.03 17.94
C TYR A 283 -7.07 -19.15 17.63
N TYR A 284 -7.03 -18.33 16.57
CA TYR A 284 -8.13 -17.39 16.26
C TYR A 284 -9.38 -18.07 15.68
N ILE A 285 -9.28 -19.29 15.17
CA ILE A 285 -10.44 -20.12 14.84
C ILE A 285 -11.25 -20.43 16.11
N HIS A 286 -10.57 -20.77 17.21
CA HIS A 286 -11.18 -21.14 18.49
C HIS A 286 -11.45 -19.94 19.42
N HIS A 287 -10.77 -18.81 19.21
CA HIS A 287 -10.89 -17.58 20.02
C HIS A 287 -11.57 -16.46 19.22
N ILE A 288 -12.82 -16.68 18.81
CA ILE A 288 -13.58 -15.75 17.95
C ILE A 288 -13.71 -14.36 18.57
N GLY A 289 -13.84 -14.25 19.90
CA GLY A 289 -13.93 -12.96 20.58
C GLY A 289 -12.70 -12.08 20.34
N GLU A 290 -11.50 -12.65 20.48
CA GLU A 290 -10.23 -11.94 20.21
C GLU A 290 -10.05 -11.65 18.72
N ALA A 291 -10.49 -12.55 17.84
CA ALA A 291 -10.51 -12.31 16.41
C ALA A 291 -11.38 -11.10 16.04
N LEU A 292 -12.56 -10.95 16.66
CA LEU A 292 -13.45 -9.82 16.44
C LEU A 292 -12.87 -8.50 16.98
N GLN A 293 -12.15 -8.53 18.12
CA GLN A 293 -11.47 -7.34 18.65
C GLN A 293 -10.43 -6.77 17.68
N ILE A 294 -9.81 -7.59 16.83
CA ILE A 294 -8.87 -7.13 15.80
C ILE A 294 -9.61 -6.48 14.60
N ILE A 295 -10.87 -6.85 14.37
CA ILE A 295 -11.69 -6.35 13.25
C ILE A 295 -12.34 -5.00 13.58
N GLU A 296 -12.71 -4.78 14.85
CA GLU A 296 -13.38 -3.56 15.35
C GLU A 296 -12.47 -2.32 15.37
#